data_AF-A0A7Y5DK47-F1
#
_entry.id   AF-A0A7Y5DK47-F1
#
_cell.length_a   1.000
_cell.length_b   1.000
_cell.length_c   1.000
_cell.angle_alpha   90.00
_cell.angle_beta   90.00
_cell.angle_gamma   90.00
#
_symmetry.space_group_name_H-M   'P 1'
#
loop_
_entity.id
_entity.type
_entity.pdbx_description
1 polymer ?
#
loop_
_entity_poly.entity_id
_entity_poly.type
_entity_poly.pdbx_seq_one_letter_code
_entity_poly.pdbx_strand_id
1 'polypeptide(L)'
;MKLIILIISTWKRSYAALAALLARYWKNTFYLYLAGLFTIFAVADNSFFHFTAEVRQAAFDTMLHYRIVKPKPDPDIVIVDINEASLAAMAKEYGRWPWPRQVLGEFVEQVEKQNPKAIV
;
A
#
# COMPACT_ATOMS: atom_id res chain seq x y z
N MET A 1 2.12 50.36 -32.09
CA MET A 1 2.91 49.88 -30.93
C MET A 1 2.30 50.24 -29.57
N LYS A 2 1.76 51.45 -29.35
CA LYS A 2 1.18 51.87 -28.04
C LYS A 2 -0.15 51.17 -27.66
N LEU A 3 -0.98 50.79 -28.64
CA LEU A 3 -2.32 50.20 -28.41
C LEU A 3 -2.25 48.77 -27.82
N ILE A 4 -1.32 47.94 -28.29
CA ILE A 4 -1.13 46.55 -27.81
C ILE A 4 -0.64 46.53 -26.35
N ILE A 5 0.26 47.46 -26.00
CA ILE A 5 0.78 47.60 -24.63
C ILE A 5 -0.35 48.06 -23.69
N LEU A 6 -1.24 48.95 -24.15
CA LEU A 6 -2.40 49.40 -23.37
C LEU A 6 -3.37 48.25 -23.10
N ILE A 7 -3.69 47.43 -24.11
CA ILE A 7 -4.58 46.28 -23.98
C ILE A 7 -3.99 45.20 -23.04
N ILE A 8 -2.69 44.92 -23.15
CA ILE A 8 -2.04 43.93 -22.27
C ILE A 8 -1.99 44.43 -20.82
N SER A 9 -1.79 45.73 -20.61
CA SER A 9 -1.74 46.33 -19.25
C SER A 9 -3.12 46.42 -18.59
N THR A 10 -4.19 46.70 -19.34
CA THR A 10 -5.56 46.66 -18.81
C THR A 10 -6.00 45.23 -18.52
N TRP A 11 -5.64 44.27 -19.39
CA TRP A 11 -5.87 42.85 -19.17
C TRP A 11 -5.16 42.35 -17.90
N LYS A 12 -3.86 42.65 -17.73
CA LYS A 12 -3.11 42.29 -16.51
C LYS A 12 -3.72 42.89 -15.24
N ARG A 13 -4.20 44.14 -15.28
CA ARG A 13 -4.84 44.79 -14.14
C ARG A 13 -6.18 44.13 -13.76
N SER A 14 -6.99 43.78 -14.75
CA SER A 14 -8.27 43.09 -14.51
C SER A 14 -8.06 41.69 -13.94
N TYR A 15 -7.09 40.93 -14.45
CA TYR A 15 -6.72 39.62 -13.91
C TYR A 15 -6.18 39.70 -12.48
N ALA A 16 -5.31 40.68 -12.20
CA ALA A 16 -4.77 40.89 -10.87
C ALA A 16 -5.85 41.30 -9.86
N ALA A 17 -6.82 42.15 -10.27
CA ALA A 17 -7.94 42.55 -9.42
C ALA A 17 -8.88 41.37 -9.13
N LEU A 18 -9.18 40.55 -10.14
CA LEU A 18 -10.05 39.39 -10.01
C LEU A 18 -9.38 38.29 -9.17
N ALA A 19 -8.08 38.04 -9.37
CA ALA A 19 -7.28 37.15 -8.55
C ALA A 19 -7.17 37.65 -7.09
N ALA A 20 -7.02 38.96 -6.87
CA ALA A 20 -6.97 39.53 -5.52
C ALA A 20 -8.33 39.52 -4.79
N LEU A 21 -9.46 39.51 -5.53
CA LEU A 21 -10.79 39.33 -4.95
C LEU A 21 -11.04 37.85 -4.61
N LEU A 22 -10.71 36.93 -5.52
CA LEU A 22 -10.75 35.48 -5.24
C LEU A 22 -9.84 35.12 -4.06
N ALA A 23 -8.60 35.60 -4.04
CA ALA A 23 -7.65 35.33 -2.95
C ALA A 23 -8.11 35.87 -1.58
N ARG A 24 -8.88 36.97 -1.56
CA ARG A 24 -9.49 37.50 -0.33
C ARG A 24 -10.66 36.66 0.16
N TYR A 25 -11.48 36.15 -0.77
CA TYR A 25 -12.64 35.31 -0.44
C TYR A 25 -12.25 33.87 -0.07
N TRP A 26 -11.16 33.36 -0.65
CA TRP A 26 -10.73 31.96 -0.50
C TRP A 26 -9.66 31.74 0.56
N LYS A 27 -9.12 32.78 1.22
CA LYS A 27 -7.91 32.62 2.05
C LYS A 27 -8.02 31.53 3.13
N ASN A 28 -9.15 31.45 3.85
CA ASN A 28 -9.35 30.42 4.88
C ASN A 28 -10.35 29.34 4.43
N THR A 29 -11.37 29.73 3.66
CA THR A 29 -12.42 28.81 3.17
C THR A 29 -11.87 27.79 2.18
N PHE A 30 -10.82 28.12 1.43
CA PHE A 30 -10.14 27.16 0.55
C PHE A 30 -9.61 25.96 1.31
N TYR A 31 -8.98 26.18 2.47
CA TYR A 31 -8.47 25.07 3.29
C TYR A 31 -9.59 24.22 3.86
N LEU A 32 -10.77 24.80 4.14
CA LEU A 32 -11.95 24.04 4.55
C LEU A 32 -12.51 23.18 3.40
N TYR A 33 -12.58 23.72 2.19
CA TYR A 33 -12.97 22.93 1.01
C TYR A 33 -11.96 21.84 0.68
N LEU A 34 -10.66 22.14 0.79
CA LEU A 34 -9.60 21.17 0.57
C LEU A 34 -9.63 20.07 1.63
N ALA A 35 -9.81 20.42 2.90
CA ALA A 35 -9.97 19.45 3.99
C ALA A 35 -11.23 18.59 3.77
N GLY A 36 -12.36 19.20 3.40
CA GLY A 36 -13.60 18.48 3.08
C GLY A 36 -13.41 17.52 1.90
N LEU A 37 -12.76 17.97 0.83
CA LEU A 37 -12.42 17.13 -0.33
C LEU A 37 -11.56 15.93 0.08
N PHE A 38 -10.46 16.16 0.79
CA PHE A 38 -9.61 15.06 1.27
C PHE A 38 -10.33 14.12 2.23
N THR A 39 -11.24 14.64 3.06
CA THR A 39 -12.04 13.82 3.98
C THR A 39 -13.01 12.92 3.20
N ILE A 40 -13.68 13.47 2.19
CA ILE A 40 -14.57 12.70 1.31
C ILE A 40 -13.78 11.62 0.57
N PHE A 41 -12.62 11.96 0.00
CA PHE A 41 -11.76 10.99 -0.67
C PHE A 41 -11.28 9.90 0.28
N ALA A 42 -10.84 10.25 1.49
CA ALA A 42 -10.39 9.28 2.48
C ALA A 42 -11.50 8.31 2.92
N VAL A 43 -12.74 8.82 3.12
CA VAL A 43 -13.89 7.98 3.45
C VAL A 43 -14.28 7.08 2.27
N ALA A 44 -14.30 7.63 1.05
CA ALA A 44 -14.64 6.87 -0.15
C ALA A 44 -13.63 5.74 -0.44
N ASP A 45 -12.33 6.01 -0.27
CA ASP A 45 -11.28 5.00 -0.43
C ASP A 45 -11.44 3.85 0.57
N ASN A 46 -11.66 4.18 1.84
CA ASN A 46 -11.83 3.19 2.91
C ASN A 46 -13.12 2.35 2.77
N SER A 47 -14.18 2.92 2.20
CA SER A 47 -15.48 2.25 2.10
C SER A 47 -15.68 1.41 0.83
N PHE A 48 -15.05 1.78 -0.30
CA PHE A 48 -15.36 1.15 -1.58
C PHE A 48 -14.18 0.45 -2.26
N PHE A 49 -12.97 0.99 -2.13
CA PHE A 49 -11.86 0.58 -2.99
C PHE A 49 -10.78 -0.22 -2.27
N HIS A 50 -10.67 -0.11 -0.93
CA HIS A 50 -9.60 -0.75 -0.12
C HIS A 50 -8.17 -0.54 -0.69
N PHE A 51 -8.01 0.44 -1.58
CA PHE A 51 -6.84 0.57 -2.44
C PHE A 51 -5.61 0.96 -1.64
N THR A 52 -5.76 1.79 -0.61
CA THR A 52 -4.65 2.18 0.27
C THR A 52 -4.06 1.02 1.08
N ALA A 53 -4.87 0.01 1.44
CA ALA A 53 -4.38 -1.18 2.15
C ALA A 53 -3.59 -2.09 1.21
N GLU A 54 -4.13 -2.37 0.03
CA GLU A 54 -3.47 -3.21 -0.98
C GLU A 54 -2.17 -2.57 -1.49
N VAL A 55 -2.16 -1.26 -1.72
CA VAL A 55 -0.96 -0.53 -2.15
C VAL A 55 0.15 -0.60 -1.10
N ARG A 56 -0.19 -0.52 0.19
CA ARG A 56 0.81 -0.65 1.27
C ARG A 56 1.46 -2.04 1.24
N GLN A 57 0.65 -3.08 1.13
CA GLN A 57 1.14 -4.47 1.10
C GLN A 57 1.98 -4.72 -0.15
N ALA A 58 1.51 -4.31 -1.32
CA ALA A 58 2.25 -4.42 -2.57
C ALA A 58 3.58 -3.64 -2.54
N ALA A 59 3.58 -2.42 -1.98
CA ALA A 59 4.79 -1.63 -1.82
C ALA A 59 5.78 -2.29 -0.85
N PHE A 60 5.29 -2.87 0.25
CA PHE A 60 6.12 -3.59 1.22
C PHE A 60 6.73 -4.86 0.60
N ASP A 61 5.93 -5.65 -0.11
CA ASP A 61 6.40 -6.84 -0.84
C ASP A 61 7.44 -6.46 -1.89
N THR A 62 7.19 -5.39 -2.64
CA THR A 62 8.15 -4.84 -3.62
C THR A 62 9.45 -4.42 -2.94
N MET A 63 9.38 -3.71 -1.81
CA MET A 63 10.55 -3.28 -1.05
C MET A 63 11.38 -4.47 -0.55
N LEU A 64 10.72 -5.52 -0.04
CA LEU A 64 11.40 -6.74 0.41
C LEU A 64 12.02 -7.51 -0.76
N HIS A 65 11.32 -7.58 -1.89
CA HIS A 65 11.76 -8.28 -3.09
C HIS A 65 13.00 -7.61 -3.70
N TYR A 66 13.00 -6.29 -3.82
CA TYR A 66 14.08 -5.50 -4.40
C TYR A 66 15.07 -4.94 -3.38
N ARG A 67 15.15 -5.53 -2.18
CA ARG A 67 16.07 -5.05 -1.15
C ARG A 67 17.53 -5.07 -1.65
N ILE A 68 18.22 -3.95 -1.48
CA ILE A 68 19.60 -3.78 -1.96
C ILE A 68 20.58 -4.66 -1.17
N VAL A 69 20.39 -4.75 0.15
CA VAL A 69 21.23 -5.56 1.03
C VAL A 69 20.50 -6.85 1.37
N LYS A 70 20.96 -7.96 0.80
CA LYS A 70 20.46 -9.31 1.09
C LYS A 70 21.62 -10.14 1.67
N PRO A 71 21.54 -10.59 2.94
CA PRO A 71 22.50 -11.59 3.43
C PRO A 71 22.41 -12.84 2.56
N LYS A 72 23.55 -13.48 2.32
CA LYS A 72 23.60 -14.75 1.60
C LYS A 72 22.84 -15.80 2.44
N PRO A 73 21.89 -16.54 1.84
CA PRO A 73 21.24 -17.66 2.53
C PRO A 73 22.29 -18.68 2.98
N ASP A 74 22.15 -19.18 4.20
CA ASP A 74 22.96 -20.29 4.68
C ASP A 74 22.51 -21.57 3.94
N PRO A 75 23.43 -22.32 3.28
CA PRO A 75 23.07 -23.51 2.53
C PRO A 75 22.54 -24.66 3.41
N ASP A 76 22.82 -24.63 4.72
CA ASP A 76 22.39 -25.68 5.66
C ASP A 76 21.03 -25.38 6.31
N ILE A 77 20.43 -24.21 6.05
CA ILE A 77 19.16 -23.79 6.65
C ILE A 77 18.06 -23.74 5.59
N VAL A 78 17.01 -24.53 5.82
CA VAL A 78 15.78 -24.51 5.01
C VAL A 78 14.65 -23.98 5.87
N ILE A 79 13.97 -22.94 5.38
CA ILE A 79 12.77 -22.37 6.01
C ILE A 79 11.56 -22.89 5.21
N VAL A 80 10.66 -23.59 5.90
CA VAL A 80 9.38 -24.02 5.33
C VAL A 80 8.28 -23.22 6.01
N ASP A 81 7.45 -22.55 5.21
CA ASP A 81 6.37 -21.70 5.69
C ASP A 81 5.01 -22.21 5.18
N ILE A 82 3.95 -21.89 5.91
CA ILE A 82 2.57 -22.22 5.57
C ILE A 82 1.90 -20.95 5.03
N ASN A 83 1.95 -20.77 3.72
CA ASN A 83 1.33 -19.62 3.07
C ASN A 83 -0.20 -19.81 2.87
N GLU A 84 -0.87 -18.75 2.41
CA GLU A 84 -2.32 -18.75 2.17
C GLU A 84 -2.77 -19.81 1.15
N ALA A 85 -1.96 -20.07 0.12
CA ALA A 85 -2.27 -21.09 -0.88
C ALA A 85 -2.25 -22.50 -0.26
N SER A 86 -1.25 -22.80 0.58
CA SER A 86 -1.17 -24.05 1.34
C SER A 86 -2.36 -24.19 2.30
N LEU A 87 -2.74 -23.11 3.00
CA LEU A 87 -3.93 -23.11 3.85
C LEU A 87 -5.20 -23.38 3.05
N ALA A 88 -5.37 -22.74 1.90
CA ALA A 88 -6.53 -22.94 1.04
C ALA A 88 -6.61 -24.38 0.48
N ALA A 89 -5.46 -24.94 0.06
CA ALA A 89 -5.38 -26.30 -0.46
C ALA A 89 -5.74 -27.34 0.62
N MET A 90 -5.17 -27.17 1.82
CA MET A 90 -5.34 -28.11 2.93
C MET A 90 -6.67 -27.91 3.68
N ALA A 91 -7.32 -26.74 3.55
CA ALA A 91 -8.61 -26.48 4.19
C ALA A 91 -9.73 -27.42 3.74
N LYS A 92 -9.61 -28.01 2.55
CA LYS A 92 -10.56 -29.00 2.05
C LYS A 92 -10.52 -30.29 2.88
N GLU A 93 -9.35 -30.69 3.37
CA GLU A 93 -9.13 -31.96 4.08
C GLU A 93 -9.12 -31.77 5.60
N TYR A 94 -8.44 -30.71 6.08
CA TYR A 94 -8.18 -30.49 7.51
C TYR A 94 -9.00 -29.32 8.10
N GLY A 95 -9.81 -28.65 7.29
CA GLY A 95 -10.63 -27.52 7.72
C GLY A 95 -9.83 -26.25 7.98
N ARG A 96 -10.43 -25.31 8.71
CA ARG A 96 -9.79 -24.04 9.05
C ARG A 96 -8.62 -24.26 10.01
N TRP A 97 -7.54 -23.53 9.76
CA TRP A 97 -6.43 -23.36 10.70
C TRP A 97 -6.93 -22.85 12.07
N PRO A 98 -6.29 -23.22 13.20
CA PRO A 98 -5.14 -24.10 13.35
C PRO A 98 -5.49 -25.59 13.24
N TRP A 99 -4.66 -26.34 12.51
CA TRP A 99 -4.85 -27.79 12.36
C TRP A 99 -4.47 -28.56 13.62
N PRO A 100 -4.97 -29.80 13.77
CA PRO A 100 -4.52 -30.70 14.82
C PRO A 100 -3.02 -30.98 14.73
N ARG A 101 -2.36 -31.14 15.88
CA ARG A 101 -0.92 -31.43 15.95
C ARG A 101 -0.49 -32.65 15.14
N GLN A 102 -1.37 -33.61 14.96
CA GLN A 102 -1.10 -34.79 14.14
C GLN A 102 -0.70 -34.42 12.71
N VAL A 103 -1.37 -33.44 12.09
CA VAL A 103 -1.08 -33.00 10.71
C VAL A 103 0.35 -32.44 10.60
N LEU A 104 0.74 -31.61 11.57
CA LEU A 104 2.08 -31.04 11.63
C LEU A 104 3.12 -32.10 12.01
N GLY A 105 2.75 -33.07 12.87
CA GLY A 105 3.61 -34.19 13.25
C GLY A 105 3.96 -35.07 12.05
N GLU A 106 2.96 -35.44 11.24
CA GLU A 106 3.16 -36.20 10.00
C GLU A 106 4.10 -35.44 9.03
N PHE A 107 3.96 -34.11 8.92
CA PHE A 107 4.89 -33.30 8.14
C PHE A 107 6.33 -33.38 8.69
N VAL A 108 6.52 -33.23 10.00
CA VAL A 108 7.83 -33.34 10.65
C VAL A 108 8.44 -34.73 10.43
N GLU A 109 7.67 -35.81 10.56
CA GLU A 109 8.13 -37.18 10.29
C GLU A 109 8.64 -37.37 8.85
N GLN A 110 8.01 -36.71 7.86
CA GLN A 110 8.52 -36.77 6.48
C GLN A 110 9.81 -35.96 6.31
N VAL A 111 9.96 -34.83 7.01
CA VAL A 111 11.18 -34.02 7.01
C VAL A 111 12.33 -34.77 7.68
N GLU A 112 12.08 -35.45 8.80
CA GLU A 112 13.09 -36.25 9.51
C GLU A 112 13.72 -37.35 8.63
N LYS A 113 12.97 -37.94 7.69
CA LYS A 113 13.51 -38.92 6.73
C LYS A 113 14.64 -38.37 5.85
N GLN A 114 14.74 -37.05 5.71
CA GLN A 114 15.83 -36.40 4.98
C GLN A 114 17.11 -36.26 5.83
N ASN A 115 17.09 -36.73 7.08
CA ASN A 115 18.19 -36.64 8.05
C ASN A 115 18.71 -35.20 8.27
N PRO A 116 17.84 -34.22 8.58
CA PRO A 116 18.28 -32.87 8.91
C PRO A 116 19.10 -32.86 10.20
N LYS A 117 20.01 -31.88 10.35
CA LYS A 117 20.81 -31.72 11.58
C LYS A 117 19.95 -31.36 12.79
N ALA A 118 18.86 -30.61 12.57
CA ALA A 118 17.88 -30.19 13.57
C ALA A 118 16.57 -29.76 12.89
N ILE A 119 15.47 -29.80 13.64
CA ILE A 119 14.16 -29.21 13.29
C ILE A 119 13.77 -28.33 14.48
N VAL A 120 13.28 -27.10 14.21
CA VAL A 120 12.99 -26.07 15.22
C VAL A 120 11.55 -25.59 15.07
#